data_AF-A0A1H0M2D9-F1
#
_entry.id   AF-A0A1H0M2D9-F1
#
_cell.length_a   1.000
_cell.length_b   1.000
_cell.length_c   1.000
_cell.angle_alpha   90.00
_cell.angle_beta   90.00
_cell.angle_gamma   90.00
#
_symmetry.space_group_name_H-M   'P 1'
#
loop_
_entity.id
_entity.type
_entity.pdbx_description
1 polymer ?
#
loop_
_entity_poly.entity_id
_entity_poly.type
_entity_poly.pdbx_seq_one_letter_code
_entity_poly.pdbx_strand_id
1 'polypeptide(L)'
;MVEPSRIESVQELVDLLGEPLPRVRDKARPALHQLDRDWLAASPFCLVATSDADGQCDVSPKGDPAGFVKVLDDTTIAIPERLGNKRADGYKNILANPHVGLLFLIPGRGDTLRINGRAHLVSDAPWFDHMVVQGHRPVLALVVEVDEVFGHCAKAFMRGKLWYPQSWDPMAVGSRPQIAKALERPEDSIEELERYYGDQYSTGLY
;
A
#
# COMPACT_ATOMS: atom_id res chain seq x y z
N MET A 1 25.32 -21.39 22.54
CA MET A 1 24.16 -20.96 21.74
C MET A 1 24.41 -21.47 20.33
N VAL A 2 23.45 -22.16 19.72
CA VAL A 2 23.60 -22.64 18.33
C VAL A 2 23.46 -21.42 17.42
N GLU A 3 24.43 -21.20 16.53
CA GLU A 3 24.34 -20.14 15.53
C GLU A 3 23.16 -20.41 14.59
N PRO A 4 22.42 -19.36 14.18
CA PRO A 4 21.32 -19.54 13.24
C PRO A 4 21.85 -20.01 11.88
N SER A 5 21.24 -21.06 11.32
CA SER A 5 21.52 -21.48 9.94
C SER A 5 20.94 -20.44 8.97
N ARG A 6 21.81 -19.88 8.12
CA ARG A 6 21.45 -18.91 7.08
C ARG A 6 21.29 -19.64 5.76
N ILE A 7 20.31 -19.19 4.95
CA ILE A 7 20.18 -19.59 3.55
C ILE A 7 21.04 -18.62 2.73
N GLU A 8 22.03 -19.13 2.01
CA GLU A 8 23.03 -18.32 1.30
C GLU A 8 22.93 -18.47 -0.23
N SER A 9 22.06 -19.35 -0.71
CA SER A 9 21.84 -19.55 -2.14
C SER A 9 20.36 -19.76 -2.51
N VAL A 10 20.05 -19.50 -3.78
CA VAL A 10 18.73 -19.80 -4.35
C VAL A 10 18.46 -21.31 -4.33
N GLN A 11 19.48 -22.14 -4.55
CA GLN A 11 19.32 -23.59 -4.55
C GLN A 11 18.90 -24.10 -3.16
N GLU A 12 19.56 -23.64 -2.09
CA GLU A 12 19.17 -23.99 -0.72
C GLU A 12 17.73 -23.60 -0.41
N LEU A 13 17.29 -22.43 -0.89
CA LEU A 13 15.91 -21.98 -0.74
C LEU A 13 14.93 -22.90 -1.47
N VAL A 14 15.23 -23.28 -2.71
CA VAL A 14 14.41 -24.19 -3.52
C VAL A 14 14.38 -25.59 -2.92
N ASP A 15 15.51 -26.10 -2.41
CA ASP A 15 15.58 -27.40 -1.75
C ASP A 15 14.68 -27.45 -0.50
N LEU A 16 14.59 -26.32 0.22
CA LEU A 16 13.76 -26.19 1.41
C LEU A 16 12.26 -26.05 1.08
N LEU A 17 11.90 -25.21 0.10
CA LEU A 17 10.51 -24.84 -0.19
C LEU A 17 9.85 -25.69 -1.28
N GLY A 18 10.65 -26.30 -2.15
CA GLY A 18 10.24 -26.92 -3.39
C GLY A 18 9.90 -25.92 -4.50
N GLU A 19 9.67 -26.45 -5.70
CA GLU A 19 9.21 -25.67 -6.86
C GLU A 19 7.69 -25.38 -6.76
N PRO A 20 7.23 -24.17 -7.17
CA PRO A 20 5.82 -23.87 -7.19
C PRO A 20 5.08 -24.71 -8.25
N LEU A 21 3.83 -25.05 -7.96
CA LEU A 21 2.95 -25.65 -8.96
C LEU A 21 2.80 -24.71 -10.18
N PRO A 22 2.71 -25.22 -11.43
CA PRO A 22 2.64 -24.37 -12.63
C PRO A 22 1.57 -23.28 -12.56
N ARG A 23 0.35 -23.62 -12.10
CA ARG A 23 -0.75 -22.64 -11.92
C ARG A 23 -0.45 -21.50 -10.92
N VAL A 24 0.51 -21.67 -10.01
CA VAL A 24 0.92 -20.65 -9.05
C VAL A 24 2.00 -19.76 -9.65
N ARG A 25 2.92 -20.35 -10.41
CA ARG A 25 3.98 -19.65 -11.15
C ARG A 25 3.39 -18.79 -12.28
N ASP A 26 2.46 -19.35 -13.05
CA ASP A 26 2.00 -18.78 -14.32
C ASP A 26 0.75 -17.88 -14.17
N LYS A 27 0.34 -17.56 -12.93
CA LYS A 27 -0.90 -16.78 -12.67
C LYS A 27 -0.80 -15.29 -12.99
N ALA A 28 0.43 -14.77 -13.09
CA ALA A 28 0.70 -13.37 -13.37
C ALA A 28 0.33 -13.04 -14.83
N ARG A 29 -0.28 -11.87 -15.03
CA ARG A 29 -0.69 -11.38 -16.34
C ARG A 29 -0.12 -9.99 -16.57
N PRO A 30 0.24 -9.61 -17.80
CA PRO A 30 0.77 -8.27 -18.09
C PRO A 30 -0.32 -7.19 -18.22
N ALA A 31 -1.61 -7.56 -18.18
CA ALA A 31 -2.73 -6.66 -18.37
C ALA A 31 -3.89 -7.00 -17.43
N LEU A 32 -4.63 -5.97 -17.07
CA LEU A 32 -5.82 -6.04 -16.23
C LEU A 32 -6.93 -6.82 -16.94
N HIS A 33 -7.46 -7.82 -16.25
CA HIS A 33 -8.73 -8.43 -16.60
C HIS A 33 -9.90 -7.63 -16.01
N GLN A 34 -11.13 -7.84 -16.49
CA GLN A 34 -12.33 -7.21 -15.92
C GLN A 34 -12.44 -7.43 -14.40
N LEU A 35 -12.11 -8.64 -13.93
CA LEU A 35 -12.10 -8.97 -12.50
C LEU A 35 -11.09 -8.14 -11.69
N ASP A 36 -9.96 -7.75 -12.29
CA ASP A 36 -8.98 -6.89 -11.63
C ASP A 36 -9.51 -5.44 -11.56
N ARG A 37 -10.23 -4.99 -12.59
CA ARG A 37 -10.92 -3.69 -12.61
C ARG A 37 -12.02 -3.63 -11.54
N ASP A 38 -12.82 -4.68 -11.42
CA ASP A 38 -13.86 -4.79 -10.40
C ASP A 38 -13.25 -4.78 -8.98
N TRP A 39 -12.09 -5.42 -8.82
CA TRP A 39 -11.34 -5.39 -7.56
C TRP A 39 -10.87 -3.99 -7.21
N LEU A 40 -10.25 -3.28 -8.17
CA LEU A 40 -9.79 -1.90 -7.98
C LEU A 40 -10.97 -0.98 -7.63
N ALA A 41 -12.12 -1.14 -8.30
CA ALA A 41 -13.35 -0.40 -8.02
C ALA A 41 -13.90 -0.67 -6.60
N ALA A 42 -13.66 -1.85 -6.03
CA ALA A 42 -14.10 -2.22 -4.69
C ALA A 42 -13.06 -1.94 -3.59
N SER A 43 -11.83 -1.56 -3.94
CA SER A 43 -10.73 -1.39 -2.98
C SER A 43 -10.69 0.04 -2.43
N PRO A 44 -10.85 0.25 -1.11
CA PRO A 44 -10.65 1.55 -0.47
C PRO A 44 -9.21 1.76 0.03
N PHE A 45 -8.32 0.76 -0.13
CA PHE A 45 -6.99 0.79 0.46
C PHE A 45 -5.95 0.07 -0.40
N CYS A 46 -4.76 0.67 -0.48
CA CYS A 46 -3.60 0.13 -1.19
C CYS A 46 -2.32 0.36 -0.37
N LEU A 47 -1.42 -0.61 -0.37
CA LEU A 47 -0.03 -0.40 0.03
C LEU A 47 0.81 -0.13 -1.21
N VAL A 48 1.68 0.87 -1.15
CA VAL A 48 2.60 1.25 -2.23
C VAL A 48 4.03 1.05 -1.74
N ALA A 49 4.70 0.04 -2.26
CA ALA A 49 6.10 -0.29 -2.01
C ALA A 49 6.98 0.31 -3.12
N THR A 50 8.02 1.00 -2.71
CA THR A 50 9.02 1.63 -3.58
C THR A 50 10.41 1.40 -3.01
N SER A 51 11.44 1.62 -3.80
CA SER A 51 12.81 1.69 -3.31
C SER A 51 13.57 2.78 -4.04
N ASP A 52 14.56 3.39 -3.40
CA ASP A 52 15.50 4.26 -4.10
C ASP A 52 16.46 3.45 -5.02
N ALA A 53 17.46 4.14 -5.57
CA ALA A 53 18.45 3.52 -6.47
C ALA A 53 19.44 2.59 -5.73
N ASP A 54 19.62 2.79 -4.42
CA ASP A 54 20.51 1.97 -3.57
C ASP A 54 19.77 0.78 -2.94
N GLY A 55 18.46 0.66 -3.20
CA GLY A 55 17.61 -0.42 -2.70
C GLY A 55 17.05 -0.17 -1.30
N GLN A 56 17.09 1.06 -0.77
CA GLN A 56 16.39 1.40 0.47
C GLN A 56 14.89 1.44 0.20
N CYS A 57 14.13 0.64 0.93
CA CYS A 57 12.71 0.44 0.69
C CYS A 57 11.83 1.34 1.56
N ASP A 58 10.75 1.84 0.96
CA ASP A 58 9.64 2.48 1.64
C ASP A 58 8.33 1.80 1.31
N VAL A 59 7.41 1.75 2.28
CA VAL A 59 6.03 1.32 2.07
C VAL A 59 5.10 2.38 2.64
N SER A 60 4.21 2.90 1.79
CA SER A 60 3.21 3.88 2.20
C SER A 60 1.79 3.33 2.03
N PRO A 61 0.89 3.52 3.01
CA PRO A 61 -0.51 3.25 2.82
C PRO A 61 -1.17 4.39 2.03
N LYS A 62 -2.09 4.03 1.13
CA LYS A 62 -2.97 4.94 0.41
C LYS A 62 -4.41 4.50 0.65
N GLY A 63 -5.29 5.44 0.99
CA GLY A 63 -6.69 5.16 1.26
C GLY A 63 -7.59 6.32 0.85
N ASP A 64 -8.78 5.98 0.40
CA ASP A 64 -9.85 6.87 -0.03
C ASP A 64 -11.17 6.03 -0.11
N PRO A 65 -12.34 6.55 -0.52
CA PRO A 65 -13.49 5.72 -0.85
C PRO A 65 -13.14 4.60 -1.84
N ALA A 66 -13.87 3.50 -1.78
CA ALA A 66 -13.66 2.38 -2.70
C ALA A 66 -13.71 2.85 -4.17
N GLY A 67 -12.73 2.42 -4.96
CA GLY A 67 -12.62 2.79 -6.38
C GLY A 67 -11.85 4.07 -6.65
N PHE A 68 -11.04 4.53 -5.69
CA PHE A 68 -10.22 5.73 -5.82
C PHE A 68 -9.10 5.64 -6.85
N VAL A 69 -8.71 4.42 -7.23
CA VAL A 69 -7.77 4.20 -8.32
C VAL A 69 -8.49 4.32 -9.65
N LYS A 70 -8.01 5.24 -10.48
CA LYS A 70 -8.52 5.41 -11.84
C LYS A 70 -7.80 4.41 -12.75
N VAL A 71 -8.55 3.51 -13.37
CA VAL A 71 -8.03 2.73 -14.49
C VAL A 71 -8.05 3.60 -15.75
N LEU A 72 -6.89 3.74 -16.41
CA LEU A 72 -6.72 4.54 -17.62
C LEU A 72 -6.88 3.68 -18.88
N ASP A 73 -6.29 2.49 -18.89
CA ASP A 73 -6.41 1.50 -19.96
C ASP A 73 -6.18 0.06 -19.43
N ASP A 74 -5.90 -0.93 -20.26
CA ASP A 74 -5.67 -2.34 -19.86
C ASP A 74 -4.35 -2.56 -19.12
N THR A 75 -3.43 -1.62 -19.20
CA THR A 75 -2.06 -1.71 -18.69
C THR A 75 -1.67 -0.52 -17.82
N THR A 76 -2.56 0.46 -17.62
CA THR A 76 -2.23 1.69 -16.90
C THR A 76 -3.29 2.04 -15.86
N ILE A 77 -2.84 2.31 -14.64
CA ILE A 77 -3.68 2.83 -13.54
C ILE A 77 -3.10 4.13 -12.98
N ALA A 78 -3.92 4.92 -12.33
CA ALA A 78 -3.50 6.13 -11.63
C ALA A 78 -4.03 6.14 -10.18
N ILE A 79 -3.13 6.39 -9.24
CA ILE A 79 -3.43 6.47 -7.81
C ILE A 79 -3.34 7.95 -7.41
N PRO A 80 -4.43 8.58 -6.95
CA PRO A 80 -4.42 9.97 -6.55
C PRO A 80 -3.62 10.18 -5.25
N GLU A 81 -2.96 11.33 -5.12
CA GLU A 81 -2.39 11.78 -3.86
C GLU A 81 -3.21 12.92 -3.25
N ARG A 82 -3.47 12.78 -1.94
CA ARG A 82 -4.18 13.77 -1.12
C ARG A 82 -3.20 14.57 -0.28
N LEU A 83 -3.67 15.68 0.27
CA LEU A 83 -2.89 16.44 1.23
C LEU A 83 -2.61 15.57 2.47
N GLY A 84 -1.38 15.63 2.94
CA GLY A 84 -0.93 14.85 4.10
C GLY A 84 0.22 15.55 4.81
N ASN A 85 1.04 14.79 5.51
CA ASN A 85 2.17 15.31 6.30
C ASN A 85 3.38 15.78 5.47
N LYS A 86 3.26 15.82 4.13
CA LYS A 86 4.32 16.19 3.16
C LYS A 86 5.55 15.29 3.17
N ARG A 87 5.52 14.13 3.86
CA ARG A 87 6.56 13.13 3.79
C ARG A 87 6.44 12.36 2.47
N ALA A 88 7.26 12.75 1.51
CA ALA A 88 7.16 12.30 0.12
C ALA A 88 8.26 11.29 -0.27
N ASP A 89 8.75 10.47 0.66
CA ASP A 89 9.92 9.61 0.43
C ASP A 89 9.68 8.61 -0.71
N GLY A 90 8.53 7.93 -0.72
CA GLY A 90 8.16 7.06 -1.84
C GLY A 90 8.09 7.77 -3.20
N TYR A 91 7.73 9.05 -3.24
CA TYR A 91 7.73 9.82 -4.49
C TYR A 91 9.14 10.21 -4.94
N LYS A 92 10.04 10.54 -4.01
CA LYS A 92 11.46 10.73 -4.32
C LYS A 92 12.08 9.43 -4.85
N ASN A 93 11.70 8.29 -4.27
CA ASN A 93 12.11 6.97 -4.75
C ASN A 93 11.68 6.77 -6.20
N ILE A 94 10.41 7.04 -6.54
CA ILE A 94 9.90 6.91 -7.92
C ILE A 94 10.70 7.76 -8.92
N LEU A 95 11.12 8.96 -8.54
CA LEU A 95 11.95 9.81 -9.41
C LEU A 95 13.35 9.25 -9.66
N ALA A 96 13.89 8.47 -8.72
CA ALA A 96 15.22 7.84 -8.84
C ALA A 96 15.15 6.40 -9.41
N ASN A 97 14.05 5.70 -9.14
CA ASN A 97 13.82 4.30 -9.46
C ASN A 97 12.31 4.08 -9.70
N PRO A 98 11.87 3.84 -10.94
CA PRO A 98 10.45 3.80 -11.27
C PRO A 98 9.76 2.52 -10.80
N HIS A 99 10.46 1.53 -10.26
CA HIS A 99 9.85 0.26 -9.89
C HIS A 99 8.91 0.40 -8.67
N VAL A 100 7.70 -0.14 -8.80
CA VAL A 100 6.69 -0.09 -7.74
C VAL A 100 6.02 -1.46 -7.56
N GLY A 101 5.71 -1.78 -6.30
CA GLY A 101 4.84 -2.90 -5.93
C GLY A 101 3.60 -2.41 -5.20
N LEU A 102 2.43 -2.91 -5.60
CA LEU A 102 1.14 -2.48 -5.08
C LEU A 102 0.37 -3.68 -4.50
N LEU A 103 -0.29 -3.46 -3.37
CA LEU A 103 -1.19 -4.45 -2.76
C LEU A 103 -2.53 -3.81 -2.43
N PHE A 104 -3.56 -4.18 -3.19
CA PHE A 104 -4.93 -3.69 -3.03
C PHE A 104 -5.74 -4.59 -2.11
N LEU A 105 -6.40 -3.98 -1.13
CA LEU A 105 -7.17 -4.66 -0.10
C LEU A 105 -8.65 -4.25 -0.17
N ILE A 106 -9.53 -5.24 0.02
CA ILE A 106 -10.95 -5.04 0.28
C ILE A 106 -11.18 -5.48 1.74
N PRO A 107 -11.51 -4.57 2.67
CA PRO A 107 -11.76 -4.93 4.06
C PRO A 107 -12.81 -6.05 4.18
N GLY A 108 -12.53 -7.05 5.01
CA GLY A 108 -13.37 -8.25 5.15
C GLY A 108 -13.04 -9.37 4.15
N ARG A 109 -12.29 -9.09 3.07
CA ARG A 109 -11.93 -10.07 2.06
C ARG A 109 -10.52 -10.62 2.30
N GLY A 110 -10.37 -11.94 2.29
CA GLY A 110 -9.12 -12.59 2.69
C GLY A 110 -8.02 -12.58 1.61
N ASP A 111 -8.38 -12.68 0.34
CA ASP A 111 -7.47 -12.56 -0.80
C ASP A 111 -7.16 -11.09 -1.11
N THR A 112 -6.08 -10.85 -1.86
CA THR A 112 -5.66 -9.51 -2.28
C THR A 112 -5.35 -9.48 -3.78
N LEU A 113 -5.35 -8.28 -4.37
CA LEU A 113 -4.83 -8.07 -5.71
C LEU A 113 -3.44 -7.42 -5.62
N ARG A 114 -2.44 -8.03 -6.27
CA ARG A 114 -1.10 -7.45 -6.40
C ARG A 114 -0.90 -6.96 -7.82
N ILE A 115 -0.32 -5.76 -7.94
CA ILE A 115 0.11 -5.16 -9.19
C ILE A 115 1.56 -4.72 -9.00
N ASN A 116 2.45 -5.12 -9.89
CA ASN A 116 3.80 -4.55 -9.97
C ASN A 116 4.00 -3.89 -11.32
N GLY A 117 4.90 -2.91 -11.35
CA GLY A 117 5.11 -2.17 -12.57
C GLY A 117 6.14 -1.07 -12.45
N ARG A 118 6.00 -0.10 -13.36
CA ARG A 118 6.80 1.12 -13.42
C ARG A 118 5.90 2.31 -13.22
N ALA A 119 6.32 3.24 -12.38
CA ALA A 119 5.54 4.40 -12.05
C ALA A 119 6.25 5.71 -12.39
N HIS A 120 5.44 6.74 -12.61
CA HIS A 120 5.88 8.12 -12.72
C HIS A 120 4.84 9.05 -12.07
N LEU A 121 5.26 10.28 -11.81
CA LEU A 121 4.41 11.29 -11.16
C LEU A 121 3.82 12.22 -12.20
N VAL A 122 2.52 12.46 -12.11
CA VAL A 122 1.79 13.43 -12.93
C VAL A 122 1.18 14.46 -12.00
N SER A 123 1.39 15.75 -12.26
CA SER A 123 0.79 16.84 -11.47
C SER A 123 -0.56 17.30 -12.02
N ASP A 124 -0.83 17.04 -13.31
CA ASP A 124 -2.09 17.41 -13.96
C ASP A 124 -2.37 16.56 -15.21
N ALA A 125 -3.64 16.23 -15.45
CA ALA A 125 -4.12 15.56 -16.66
C ALA A 125 -5.65 15.68 -16.80
N PRO A 126 -6.23 15.49 -18.00
CA PRO A 126 -7.67 15.61 -18.23
C PRO A 126 -8.57 14.72 -17.35
N TRP A 127 -8.02 13.64 -16.77
CA TRP A 127 -8.75 12.70 -15.93
C TRP A 127 -8.66 12.99 -14.42
N PHE A 128 -7.96 14.05 -14.00
CA PHE A 128 -7.85 14.42 -12.58
C PHE A 128 -9.19 14.79 -11.94
N ASP A 129 -10.06 15.45 -12.71
CA ASP A 129 -11.36 15.90 -12.21
C ASP A 129 -12.31 14.72 -11.92
N HIS A 130 -12.05 13.55 -12.51
CA HIS A 130 -12.75 12.31 -12.20
C HIS A 130 -12.27 11.65 -10.90
N MET A 131 -11.21 12.17 -10.28
CA MET A 131 -10.67 11.69 -9.00
C MET A 131 -10.91 12.67 -7.85
N VAL A 132 -11.82 13.64 -8.02
CA VAL A 132 -12.21 14.56 -6.95
C VAL A 132 -13.01 13.79 -5.90
N VAL A 133 -12.63 13.94 -4.64
CA VAL A 133 -13.36 13.37 -3.49
C VAL A 133 -13.71 14.49 -2.54
N GLN A 134 -14.99 14.61 -2.17
CA GLN A 134 -15.49 15.66 -1.27
C GLN A 134 -15.07 17.08 -1.70
N GLY A 135 -14.99 17.36 -3.00
CA GLY A 135 -14.54 18.65 -3.54
C GLY A 135 -13.03 18.85 -3.60
N HIS A 136 -12.24 17.87 -3.16
CA HIS A 136 -10.78 17.94 -3.12
C HIS A 136 -10.17 17.18 -4.28
N ARG A 137 -9.57 17.94 -5.19
CA ARG A 137 -8.81 17.43 -6.34
C ARG A 137 -7.43 16.95 -5.89
N PRO A 138 -6.90 15.84 -6.42
CA PRO A 138 -5.58 15.37 -6.01
C PRO A 138 -4.48 16.36 -6.41
N VAL A 139 -3.43 16.44 -5.58
CA VAL A 139 -2.28 17.32 -5.82
C VAL A 139 -1.31 16.76 -6.86
N LEU A 140 -1.28 15.44 -6.99
CA LEU A 140 -0.59 14.68 -8.03
C LEU A 140 -1.24 13.30 -8.16
N ALA A 141 -0.86 12.55 -9.17
CA ALA A 141 -1.18 11.14 -9.32
C ALA A 141 0.10 10.33 -9.55
N LEU A 142 0.17 9.16 -8.93
CA LEU A 142 1.13 8.11 -9.26
C LEU A 142 0.52 7.29 -10.40
N VAL A 143 1.03 7.46 -11.62
CA VAL A 143 0.63 6.67 -12.78
C VAL A 143 1.52 5.44 -12.85
N VAL A 144 0.91 4.26 -12.98
CA VAL A 144 1.60 2.97 -12.97
C VAL A 144 1.27 2.21 -14.24
N GLU A 145 2.31 1.91 -15.01
CA GLU A 145 2.31 0.94 -16.10
C GLU A 145 2.51 -0.46 -15.50
N VAL A 146 1.57 -1.35 -15.76
CA VAL A 146 1.48 -2.69 -15.19
C VAL A 146 2.44 -3.63 -15.93
N ASP A 147 3.40 -4.20 -15.19
CA ASP A 147 4.24 -5.30 -15.67
C ASP A 147 3.60 -6.66 -15.33
N GLU A 148 3.02 -6.77 -14.12
CA GLU A 148 2.29 -7.96 -13.69
C GLU A 148 1.11 -7.66 -12.76
N VAL A 149 0.00 -8.37 -12.95
CA VAL A 149 -1.17 -8.38 -12.06
C VAL A 149 -1.58 -9.82 -11.73
N PHE A 150 -1.86 -10.08 -10.45
CA PHE A 150 -2.38 -11.37 -9.98
C PHE A 150 -3.02 -11.33 -8.60
N GLY A 151 -3.89 -12.30 -8.32
CA GLY A 151 -4.46 -12.54 -7.00
C GLY A 151 -3.47 -13.21 -6.04
N HIS A 152 -3.44 -12.75 -4.79
CA HIS A 152 -2.68 -13.34 -3.69
C HIS A 152 -3.60 -14.06 -2.71
N CYS A 153 -3.16 -15.23 -2.20
CA CYS A 153 -4.01 -16.11 -1.40
C CYS A 153 -4.29 -15.58 0.03
N ALA A 154 -5.40 -16.02 0.61
CA ALA A 154 -5.88 -15.53 1.90
C ALA A 154 -5.17 -16.05 3.16
N LYS A 155 -4.19 -16.96 3.02
CA LYS A 155 -3.63 -17.69 4.17
C LYS A 155 -3.03 -16.77 5.24
N ALA A 156 -2.32 -15.72 4.84
CA ALA A 156 -1.73 -14.76 5.77
C ALA A 156 -2.80 -14.00 6.56
N PHE A 157 -3.85 -13.53 5.87
CA PHE A 157 -4.97 -12.79 6.45
C PHE A 157 -5.78 -13.66 7.41
N MET A 158 -6.01 -14.92 7.06
CA MET A 158 -6.71 -15.89 7.92
C MET A 158 -5.91 -16.20 9.19
N ARG A 159 -4.60 -16.47 9.07
CA ARG A 159 -3.73 -16.76 10.23
C ARG A 159 -3.63 -15.57 11.18
N GLY A 160 -3.45 -14.37 10.61
CA GLY A 160 -3.38 -13.12 11.38
C GLY A 160 -4.73 -12.62 11.88
N LYS A 161 -5.84 -13.27 11.50
CA LYS A 161 -7.22 -12.85 11.82
C LYS A 161 -7.49 -11.38 11.47
N LEU A 162 -6.90 -10.90 10.36
CA LEU A 162 -6.89 -9.47 10.03
C LEU A 162 -8.29 -8.89 9.82
N TRP A 163 -9.29 -9.71 9.56
CA TRP A 163 -10.69 -9.31 9.37
C TRP A 163 -11.66 -9.91 10.40
N TYR A 164 -11.16 -10.23 11.60
CA TYR A 164 -11.99 -10.69 12.72
C TYR A 164 -11.86 -9.69 13.89
N PRO A 165 -12.63 -8.57 13.86
CA PRO A 165 -12.51 -7.50 14.84
C PRO A 165 -12.62 -7.96 16.30
N GLN A 166 -13.36 -9.04 16.55
CA GLN A 166 -13.54 -9.61 17.89
C GLN A 166 -12.24 -10.21 18.46
N SER A 167 -11.22 -10.42 17.62
CA SER A 167 -9.91 -10.94 18.04
C SER A 167 -8.86 -9.84 18.22
N TRP A 168 -9.17 -8.58 17.92
CA TRP A 168 -8.20 -7.50 17.95
C TRP A 168 -8.11 -6.89 19.35
N ASP A 169 -6.89 -6.49 19.71
CA ASP A 169 -6.59 -5.68 20.88
C ASP A 169 -5.86 -4.41 20.43
N PRO A 170 -6.59 -3.33 20.11
CA PRO A 170 -5.98 -2.07 19.65
C PRO A 170 -5.14 -1.39 20.74
N MET A 171 -5.24 -1.83 22.01
CA MET A 171 -4.49 -1.29 23.14
C MET A 171 -3.28 -2.17 23.52
N ALA A 172 -2.95 -3.19 22.71
CA ALA A 172 -1.81 -4.06 22.94
C ALA A 172 -0.45 -3.33 22.92
N VAL A 173 -0.41 -2.11 22.37
CA VAL A 173 0.73 -1.20 22.38
C VAL A 173 0.28 0.21 22.78
N GLY A 174 1.23 1.10 23.07
CA GLY A 174 0.93 2.49 23.43
C GLY A 174 0.13 3.22 22.34
N SER A 175 -0.74 4.14 22.76
CA SER A 175 -1.57 4.94 21.87
C SER A 175 -0.73 5.86 20.97
N ARG A 176 -1.31 6.37 19.87
CA ARG A 176 -0.61 7.32 18.98
C ARG A 176 -0.05 8.56 19.70
N PRO A 177 -0.78 9.19 20.65
CA PRO A 177 -0.22 10.25 21.51
C PRO A 177 0.97 9.80 22.36
N GLN A 178 0.91 8.61 22.97
CA GLN A 178 2.01 8.08 23.79
C GLN A 178 3.26 7.84 22.93
N ILE A 179 3.09 7.27 21.73
CA ILE A 179 4.17 7.08 20.77
C ILE A 179 4.75 8.43 20.34
N ALA A 180 3.91 9.42 20.03
CA ALA A 180 4.36 10.76 19.66
C ALA A 180 5.20 11.39 20.77
N LYS A 181 4.70 11.37 22.02
CA LYS A 181 5.40 11.91 23.19
C LYS A 181 6.76 11.24 23.39
N ALA A 182 6.86 9.93 23.15
CA ALA A 182 8.11 9.22 23.37
C ALA A 182 9.15 9.46 22.26
N LEU A 183 8.73 9.60 21.00
CA LEU A 183 9.64 9.47 19.86
C LEU A 183 9.70 10.69 18.92
N GLU A 184 8.65 11.49 18.84
CA GLU A 184 8.49 12.49 17.76
C GLU A 184 8.32 13.91 18.29
N ARG A 185 7.60 14.05 19.41
CA ARG A 185 7.15 15.30 20.02
C ARG A 185 7.35 15.25 21.55
N PRO A 186 8.59 15.06 22.04
CA PRO A 186 8.86 14.86 23.46
C PRO A 186 8.60 16.10 24.33
N GLU A 187 8.61 17.29 23.76
CA GLU A 187 8.37 18.53 24.49
C GLU A 187 6.88 18.84 24.70
N ASP A 188 6.00 18.33 23.84
CA ASP A 188 4.56 18.60 23.92
C ASP A 188 3.89 17.82 25.04
N SER A 189 2.86 18.36 25.70
CA SER A 189 2.13 17.63 26.74
C SER A 189 1.32 16.47 26.16
N ILE A 190 1.03 15.44 26.99
CA ILE A 190 0.23 14.31 26.50
C ILE A 190 -1.21 14.75 26.16
N GLU A 191 -1.75 15.71 26.91
CA GLU A 191 -3.09 16.27 26.71
C GLU A 191 -3.21 17.02 25.37
N GLU A 192 -2.16 17.74 24.97
CA GLU A 192 -2.10 18.38 23.65
C GLU A 192 -2.06 17.35 22.51
N LEU A 193 -1.29 16.27 22.69
CA LEU A 193 -1.16 15.21 21.70
C LEU A 193 -2.45 14.39 21.57
N GLU A 194 -3.15 14.12 22.68
CA GLU A 194 -4.46 13.48 22.67
C GLU A 194 -5.51 14.32 21.92
N ARG A 195 -5.52 15.65 22.14
CA ARG A 195 -6.40 16.55 21.39
C ARG A 195 -6.07 16.56 19.90
N TYR A 196 -4.79 16.59 19.56
CA TYR A 196 -4.32 16.64 18.17
C TYR A 196 -4.65 15.35 17.41
N TYR A 197 -4.34 14.17 17.97
CA TYR A 197 -4.58 12.87 17.32
C TYR A 197 -6.00 12.32 17.49
N GLY A 198 -6.83 12.95 18.33
CA GLY A 198 -8.26 12.66 18.46
C GLY A 198 -9.09 13.40 17.41
N ASP A 199 -10.08 14.17 17.85
CA ASP A 199 -11.09 14.79 16.98
C ASP A 199 -10.51 15.72 15.91
N GLN A 200 -9.36 16.36 16.16
CA GLN A 200 -8.75 17.28 15.19
C GLN A 200 -8.14 16.54 14.00
N TYR A 201 -7.64 15.32 14.19
CA TYR A 201 -6.88 14.61 13.16
C TYR A 201 -7.74 14.24 11.94
N SER A 202 -9.01 13.88 12.18
CA SER A 202 -9.93 13.51 11.11
C SER A 202 -10.44 14.70 10.29
N THR A 203 -10.34 15.92 10.81
CA THR A 203 -10.80 17.13 10.10
C THR A 203 -9.90 17.53 8.92
N GLY A 204 -8.67 16.99 8.85
CA GLY A 204 -7.70 17.25 7.77
C GLY A 204 -7.55 16.12 6.75
N LEU A 205 -8.54 15.23 6.60
CA LEU A 205 -8.47 14.11 5.65
C LEU A 205 -8.54 14.55 4.17
N TYR A 206 -9.20 15.67 3.90
CA TYR A 206 -9.41 16.20 2.55
C TYR A 206 -9.12 17.69 2.52
#